data_AF-A0A9D6EU54-F1
#
_entry.id   AF-A0A9D6EU54-F1
#
_cell.length_a   1.000
_cell.length_b   1.000
_cell.length_c   1.000
_cell.angle_alpha   90.00
_cell.angle_beta   90.00
_cell.angle_gamma   90.00
#
_symmetry.space_group_name_H-M   'P 1'
#
loop_
_entity.id
_entity.type
_entity.pdbx_description
1 polymer ?
#
loop_
_entity_poly.entity_id
_entity_poly.type
_entity_poly.pdbx_seq_one_letter_code
_entity_poly.pdbx_strand_id
1 'polypeptide(L)'
;MRRKEIIKFITGMIEEGGLTFTDYATKLEEIVNKLSLEDIKISLLECGVIPESFNHDSTEEKLYSKYSDMLLARAFTFIGIDSKVIKERADAADVEGKTKDYTLVADGKVFRLSRTAKNQKDFKVEALDKWRNGKDFACLVSPLYQYPKSKSQIYRQAIGRNVTLFSYIHLYFILSQNKSNQCNYKPLWLVSKKLKGAKGAVTYWKGIDKTLCKILNKSLKELEAIKKLELDLLKESAKEEVAYIEGKIETIKSLSHTEAIERLIKAEKLDQKINQITRMA
;
A
#
# COMPACT_ATOMS: atom_id res chain seq x y z
N MET A 1 14.79 1.86 6.28
CA MET A 1 14.60 0.45 6.71
C MET A 1 14.20 -0.39 5.52
N ARG A 2 14.97 -1.43 5.23
CA ARG A 2 14.70 -2.39 4.15
C ARG A 2 13.52 -3.28 4.49
N ARG A 3 12.86 -3.80 3.46
CA ARG A 3 11.72 -4.73 3.57
C ARG A 3 12.03 -5.95 4.44
N LYS A 4 13.22 -6.55 4.30
CA LYS A 4 13.62 -7.70 5.15
C LYS A 4 13.70 -7.35 6.63
N GLU A 5 14.12 -6.13 6.96
CA GLU A 5 14.26 -5.68 8.34
C GLU A 5 12.88 -5.50 8.99
N ILE A 6 11.93 -4.88 8.27
CA ILE A 6 10.55 -4.75 8.79
C ILE A 6 9.85 -6.09 8.91
N ILE A 7 10.09 -7.03 7.99
CA ILE A 7 9.54 -8.39 8.08
C ILE A 7 10.04 -9.07 9.35
N LYS A 8 11.36 -9.07 9.58
CA LYS A 8 11.95 -9.64 10.79
C LYS A 8 11.45 -8.96 12.05
N PHE A 9 11.29 -7.63 12.03
CA PHE A 9 10.77 -6.89 13.16
C PHE A 9 9.32 -7.28 13.50
N ILE A 10 8.44 -7.33 12.51
CA ILE A 10 7.04 -7.76 12.69
C ILE A 10 6.98 -9.20 13.20
N THR A 11 7.72 -10.11 12.57
CA THR A 11 7.76 -11.52 12.97
C THR A 11 8.28 -11.68 14.40
N GLY A 12 9.41 -11.05 14.74
CA GLY A 12 9.98 -11.13 16.09
C GLY A 12 9.05 -10.59 17.17
N MET A 13 8.39 -9.45 16.93
CA MET A 13 7.39 -8.94 17.87
C MET A 13 6.21 -9.91 18.08
N ILE A 14 5.73 -10.56 17.02
CA ILE A 14 4.63 -11.51 17.13
C ILE A 14 5.06 -12.79 17.85
N GLU A 15 6.28 -13.28 17.59
CA GLU A 15 6.86 -14.45 18.25
C GLU A 15 7.08 -14.23 19.75
N GLU A 16 7.49 -13.02 20.17
CA GLU A 16 7.56 -12.63 21.59
C GLU A 16 6.20 -12.73 22.29
N GLY A 17 5.11 -12.51 21.55
CA GLY A 17 3.74 -12.59 22.05
C GLY A 17 3.40 -11.55 23.12
N GLY A 18 2.26 -11.75 23.79
CA GLY A 18 1.87 -10.96 24.98
C GLY A 18 1.40 -9.53 24.74
N LEU A 19 1.28 -9.08 23.48
CA LEU A 19 0.87 -7.72 23.14
C LEU A 19 -0.47 -7.71 22.38
N THR A 20 -1.22 -6.63 22.55
CA THR A 20 -2.39 -6.38 21.72
C THR A 20 -1.96 -5.84 20.35
N PHE A 21 -2.87 -5.88 19.37
CA PHE A 21 -2.58 -5.25 18.07
C PHE A 21 -2.21 -3.76 18.21
N THR A 22 -2.86 -3.04 19.13
CA THR A 22 -2.61 -1.61 19.34
C THR A 22 -1.18 -1.38 19.85
N ASP A 23 -0.69 -2.26 20.72
CA ASP A 23 0.68 -2.19 21.22
C ASP A 23 1.68 -2.47 20.09
N TYR A 24 1.43 -3.49 19.27
CA TYR A 24 2.25 -3.77 18.08
C TYR A 24 2.28 -2.59 17.10
N ALA A 25 1.12 -1.99 16.83
CA ALA A 25 1.02 -0.84 15.95
C ALA A 25 1.77 0.38 16.52
N THR A 26 1.74 0.57 17.84
CA THR A 26 2.47 1.65 18.52
C THR A 26 3.98 1.45 18.41
N LYS A 27 4.49 0.25 18.70
CA LYS A 27 5.91 -0.09 18.52
C LYS A 27 6.38 0.12 17.08
N LEU A 28 5.54 -0.27 16.12
CA LEU A 28 5.80 -0.08 14.70
C LEU A 28 5.84 1.42 14.31
N GLU A 29 4.91 2.22 14.84
CA GLU A 29 4.86 3.67 14.62
C GLU A 29 6.12 4.36 15.17
N GLU A 30 6.59 3.97 16.35
CA GLU A 30 7.81 4.52 16.95
C GLU A 30 9.05 4.31 16.06
N ILE A 31 9.18 3.12 15.46
CA ILE A 31 10.26 2.86 14.50
C ILE A 31 10.08 3.70 13.26
N VAL A 32 8.88 3.70 12.68
CA VAL A 32 8.60 4.46 11.46
C VAL A 32 8.86 5.94 11.68
N ASN A 33 8.53 6.51 12.84
CA ASN A 33 8.77 7.91 13.20
C ASN A 33 10.26 8.29 13.31
N LYS A 34 11.14 7.32 13.59
CA LYS A 34 12.59 7.54 13.64
C LYS A 34 13.27 7.44 12.27
N LEU A 35 12.56 6.96 11.25
CA LEU A 35 13.13 6.82 9.90
C LEU A 35 13.48 8.18 9.29
N SER A 36 14.65 8.24 8.65
CA SER A 36 15.11 9.37 7.85
C SER A 36 14.34 9.49 6.53
N LEU A 37 14.53 10.59 5.80
CA LEU A 37 13.97 10.73 4.46
C LEU A 37 14.44 9.61 3.52
N GLU A 38 15.73 9.24 3.60
CA GLU A 38 16.29 8.19 2.74
C GLU A 38 15.71 6.81 3.10
N ASP A 39 15.52 6.55 4.39
CA ASP A 39 14.83 5.36 4.85
C ASP A 39 13.41 5.27 4.30
N ILE A 40 12.62 6.34 4.41
CA ILE A 40 11.25 6.37 3.88
C ILE A 40 11.24 6.14 2.37
N LYS A 41 12.15 6.78 1.62
CA LYS A 41 12.28 6.57 0.18
C LYS A 41 12.51 5.09 -0.16
N ILE A 42 13.49 4.46 0.48
CA ILE A 42 13.81 3.06 0.25
C ILE A 42 12.61 2.18 0.64
N SER A 43 11.99 2.45 1.79
CA SER A 43 10.82 1.71 2.25
C SER A 43 9.64 1.81 1.28
N LEU A 44 9.38 2.98 0.66
CA LEU A 44 8.30 3.14 -0.32
C LEU A 44 8.49 2.26 -1.56
N LEU A 45 9.74 2.05 -2.00
CA LEU A 45 10.04 1.21 -3.16
C LEU A 45 9.72 -0.27 -2.92
N GLU A 46 9.81 -0.73 -1.67
CA GLU A 46 9.66 -2.14 -1.33
C GLU A 46 8.34 -2.47 -0.63
N CYS A 47 7.71 -1.51 0.05
CA CYS A 47 6.51 -1.72 0.87
C CYS A 47 5.29 -2.21 0.08
N GLY A 48 5.31 -2.03 -1.25
CA GLY A 48 4.24 -2.46 -2.15
C GLY A 48 3.98 -3.97 -2.13
N VAL A 49 4.97 -4.76 -1.68
CA VAL A 49 4.95 -6.23 -1.74
C VAL A 49 4.73 -6.82 -0.35
N ILE A 50 3.50 -7.26 -0.09
CA ILE A 50 3.22 -8.08 1.10
C ILE A 50 4.04 -9.38 0.99
N PRO A 51 4.75 -9.81 2.04
CA PRO A 51 5.50 -11.07 2.04
C PRO A 51 4.59 -12.29 1.92
N GLU A 52 5.00 -13.27 1.13
CA GLU A 52 4.37 -14.60 1.07
C GLU A 52 4.57 -15.39 2.37
N SER A 53 5.56 -15.00 3.18
CA SER A 53 5.78 -15.54 4.52
C SER A 53 4.72 -15.15 5.53
N PHE A 54 3.97 -14.07 5.29
CA PHE A 54 2.84 -13.68 6.12
C PHE A 54 1.60 -14.43 5.66
N ASN A 55 0.94 -15.14 6.57
CA ASN A 55 -0.28 -15.86 6.25
C ASN A 55 -1.42 -14.90 5.91
N HIS A 56 -2.36 -15.35 5.07
CA HIS A 56 -3.54 -14.57 4.74
C HIS A 56 -4.37 -14.22 5.99
N ASP A 57 -4.76 -12.95 6.10
CA ASP A 57 -5.55 -12.37 7.20
C ASP A 57 -4.89 -12.41 8.59
N SER A 58 -3.59 -12.71 8.63
CA SER A 58 -2.82 -12.81 9.87
C SER A 58 -2.54 -11.45 10.52
N THR A 59 -2.07 -11.47 11.77
CA THR A 59 -1.65 -10.25 12.47
C THR A 59 -0.47 -9.59 11.76
N GLU A 60 0.47 -10.39 11.26
CA GLU A 60 1.62 -9.97 10.45
C GLU A 60 1.17 -9.16 9.22
N GLU A 61 0.23 -9.70 8.43
CA GLU A 61 -0.28 -9.03 7.21
C GLU A 61 -0.97 -7.70 7.55
N LYS A 62 -1.76 -7.69 8.62
CA LYS A 62 -2.45 -6.48 9.08
C LYS A 62 -1.47 -5.42 9.58
N LEU A 63 -0.42 -5.82 10.30
CA LEU A 63 0.65 -4.91 10.73
C LEU A 63 1.47 -4.40 9.54
N TYR A 64 1.73 -5.23 8.54
CA TYR A 64 2.42 -4.81 7.32
C TYR A 64 1.60 -3.81 6.50
N SER A 65 0.29 -4.00 6.45
CA SER A 65 -0.62 -3.00 5.85
C SER A 65 -0.56 -1.70 6.64
N LYS A 66 -0.63 -1.77 7.98
CA LYS A 66 -0.53 -0.59 8.85
C LYS A 66 0.82 0.13 8.74
N TYR A 67 1.91 -0.61 8.55
CA TYR A 67 3.22 -0.06 8.22
C TYR A 67 3.18 0.79 6.94
N SER A 68 2.50 0.32 5.90
CA SER A 68 2.35 1.08 4.65
C SER A 68 1.60 2.41 4.85
N ASP A 69 0.62 2.44 5.76
CA ASP A 69 -0.12 3.66 6.13
C ASP A 69 0.80 4.65 6.85
N MET A 70 1.63 4.17 7.78
CA MET A 70 2.60 4.98 8.50
C MET A 70 3.66 5.56 7.55
N LEU A 71 4.16 4.76 6.60
CA LEU A 71 5.07 5.24 5.55
C LEU A 71 4.41 6.32 4.69
N LEU A 72 3.14 6.14 4.33
CA LEU A 72 2.38 7.11 3.54
C LEU A 72 2.23 8.43 4.29
N ALA A 73 1.85 8.39 5.58
CA ALA A 73 1.77 9.58 6.42
C ALA A 73 3.14 10.28 6.52
N ARG A 74 4.22 9.54 6.77
CA ARG A 74 5.58 10.10 6.81
C ARG A 74 6.00 10.71 5.48
N ALA A 75 5.71 10.06 4.36
CA ALA A 75 5.99 10.57 3.02
C ALA A 75 5.25 11.90 2.76
N PHE A 76 3.98 11.99 3.16
CA PHE A 76 3.22 13.24 3.09
C PHE A 76 3.82 14.36 3.94
N THR A 77 4.24 14.05 5.17
CA THR A 77 4.94 15.02 6.03
C THR A 77 6.21 15.54 5.36
N PHE A 78 7.01 14.67 4.73
CA PHE A 78 8.22 15.07 4.02
C PHE A 78 7.97 15.94 2.78
N ILE A 79 6.78 15.86 2.15
CA ILE A 79 6.39 16.75 1.05
C ILE A 79 5.60 17.99 1.51
N GLY A 80 5.59 18.28 2.82
CA GLY A 80 5.02 19.50 3.37
C GLY A 80 3.52 19.42 3.71
N ILE A 81 2.97 18.22 3.86
CA ILE A 81 1.58 18.00 4.28
C ILE A 81 1.59 17.43 5.70
N ASP A 82 1.09 18.19 6.69
CA ASP A 82 0.99 17.72 8.08
C ASP A 82 0.03 16.53 8.15
N SER A 83 0.57 15.33 8.35
CA SER A 83 -0.14 14.07 8.12
C SER A 83 0.04 13.09 9.26
N LYS A 84 -1.00 12.30 9.52
CA LYS A 84 -1.00 11.23 10.53
C LYS A 84 -1.90 10.08 10.13
N VAL A 85 -1.62 8.91 10.71
CA VAL A 85 -2.43 7.71 10.53
C VAL A 85 -3.71 7.82 11.36
N ILE A 86 -4.84 7.42 10.77
CA ILE A 86 -6.12 7.35 11.47
C ILE A 86 -6.16 6.06 12.30
N LYS A 87 -6.66 6.17 13.54
CA LYS A 87 -6.73 5.04 14.49
C LYS A 87 -7.99 4.19 14.32
N GLU A 88 -9.04 4.74 13.73
CA GLU A 88 -10.30 4.05 13.43
C GLU A 88 -10.06 2.94 12.38
N ARG A 89 -10.74 1.79 12.52
CA ARG A 89 -10.52 0.60 11.66
C ARG A 89 -11.67 0.27 10.72
N ALA A 90 -12.74 1.05 10.73
CA ALA A 90 -13.93 0.79 9.93
C ALA A 90 -14.50 2.10 9.41
N ASP A 91 -14.90 2.10 8.13
CA ASP A 91 -15.51 3.22 7.44
C ASP A 91 -14.75 4.56 7.52
N ALA A 92 -13.43 4.46 7.61
CA ALA A 92 -12.51 5.58 7.62
C ALA A 92 -11.35 5.30 6.65
N ALA A 93 -10.70 6.38 6.20
CA ALA A 93 -9.45 6.28 5.44
C ALA A 93 -8.28 5.95 6.37
N ASP A 94 -7.16 5.53 5.78
CA ASP A 94 -5.98 5.11 6.56
C ASP A 94 -5.16 6.32 7.10
N VAL A 95 -5.10 7.42 6.34
CA VAL A 95 -4.28 8.60 6.61
C VAL A 95 -5.08 9.87 6.39
N GLU A 96 -4.88 10.87 7.26
CA GLU A 96 -5.31 12.24 6.98
C GLU A 96 -4.13 13.19 6.88
N GLY A 97 -4.27 14.22 6.03
CA GLY A 97 -3.26 15.25 5.84
C GLY A 97 -3.88 16.64 5.71
N LYS A 98 -3.15 17.67 6.15
CA LYS A 98 -3.54 19.07 5.99
C LYS A 98 -2.36 19.95 5.57
N THR A 99 -2.68 20.96 4.79
CA THR A 99 -1.80 22.10 4.49
C THR A 99 -2.52 23.38 4.90
N LYS A 100 -1.92 24.55 4.62
CA LYS A 100 -2.62 25.83 4.79
C LYS A 100 -3.79 26.02 3.81
N ASP A 101 -3.76 25.33 2.65
CA ASP A 101 -4.64 25.62 1.51
C ASP A 101 -5.69 24.53 1.21
N TYR A 102 -5.52 23.35 1.80
CA TYR A 102 -6.39 22.20 1.61
C TYR A 102 -6.11 21.09 2.63
N THR A 103 -7.07 20.19 2.72
CA THR A 103 -7.04 18.95 3.48
C THR A 103 -7.26 17.74 2.57
N LEU A 104 -6.79 16.57 2.99
CA LEU A 104 -7.03 15.34 2.26
C LEU A 104 -7.10 14.13 3.18
N VAL A 105 -7.68 13.06 2.66
CA VAL A 105 -7.51 11.70 3.18
C VAL A 105 -6.79 10.84 2.17
N ALA A 106 -6.12 9.80 2.64
CA ALA A 106 -5.51 8.82 1.76
C ALA A 106 -5.56 7.40 2.30
N ASP A 107 -5.54 6.45 1.37
CA ASP A 107 -5.45 5.03 1.63
C ASP A 107 -4.19 4.46 1.01
N GLY A 108 -3.47 3.64 1.77
CA GLY A 108 -2.41 2.77 1.27
C GLY A 108 -3.01 1.46 0.76
N LYS A 109 -2.43 0.90 -0.29
CA LYS A 109 -2.77 -0.45 -0.77
C LYS A 109 -1.49 -1.18 -1.09
N VAL A 110 -1.33 -2.36 -0.54
CA VAL A 110 -0.19 -3.26 -0.75
C VAL A 110 -0.71 -4.63 -1.16
N PHE A 111 0.08 -5.37 -1.93
CA PHE A 111 -0.35 -6.64 -2.51
C PHE A 111 0.78 -7.66 -2.50
N ARG A 112 0.44 -8.94 -2.36
CA ARG A 112 1.36 -10.03 -2.69
C ARG A 112 1.66 -10.06 -4.19
N LEU A 113 2.84 -10.53 -4.59
CA LEU A 113 3.15 -10.72 -6.01
C LEU A 113 2.33 -11.87 -6.62
N SER A 114 2.04 -12.90 -5.81
CA SER A 114 1.16 -14.00 -6.20
C SER A 114 -0.30 -13.60 -6.40
N ARG A 115 -0.71 -12.37 -6.03
CA ARG A 115 -2.09 -11.90 -6.20
C ARG A 115 -2.44 -11.84 -7.68
N THR A 116 -3.28 -12.76 -8.14
CA THR A 116 -3.66 -12.88 -9.55
C THR A 116 -4.70 -11.83 -9.95
N ALA A 117 -5.89 -11.86 -9.36
CA ALA A 117 -6.99 -10.95 -9.65
C ALA A 117 -6.93 -9.68 -8.78
N LYS A 118 -6.93 -8.51 -9.44
CA LYS A 118 -7.04 -7.20 -8.79
C LYS A 118 -8.42 -6.67 -9.10
N ASN A 119 -9.39 -7.01 -8.25
CA ASN A 119 -10.76 -6.62 -8.47
C ASN A 119 -10.93 -5.14 -8.13
N GLN A 120 -11.83 -4.46 -8.81
CA GLN A 120 -12.16 -3.05 -8.51
C GLN A 120 -12.53 -2.82 -7.03
N LYS A 121 -13.19 -3.81 -6.41
CA LYS A 121 -13.60 -3.77 -5.00
C LYS A 121 -12.41 -3.71 -4.04
N ASP A 122 -11.26 -4.23 -4.46
CA ASP A 122 -10.05 -4.25 -3.63
C ASP A 122 -9.43 -2.84 -3.50
N PHE A 123 -9.67 -1.96 -4.47
CA PHE A 123 -9.24 -0.56 -4.42
C PHE A 123 -10.21 0.35 -3.64
N LYS A 124 -11.48 -0.03 -3.47
CA LYS A 124 -12.47 0.74 -2.68
C LYS A 124 -12.56 2.24 -3.02
N VAL A 125 -12.33 2.63 -4.27
CA VAL A 125 -12.26 4.06 -4.70
C VAL A 125 -13.51 4.85 -4.29
N GLU A 126 -14.69 4.26 -4.44
CA GLU A 126 -15.94 4.95 -4.05
C GLU A 126 -16.13 5.05 -2.55
N ALA A 127 -15.64 4.06 -1.79
CA ALA A 127 -15.69 4.12 -0.33
C ALA A 127 -14.74 5.20 0.19
N LEU A 128 -13.53 5.30 -0.37
CA LEU A 128 -12.57 6.34 -0.02
C LEU A 128 -13.12 7.77 -0.26
N ASP A 129 -13.89 7.99 -1.32
CA ASP A 129 -14.57 9.28 -1.53
C ASP A 129 -15.59 9.59 -0.41
N LYS A 130 -16.31 8.58 0.09
CA LYS A 130 -17.22 8.74 1.24
C LYS A 130 -16.43 9.01 2.54
N TRP A 131 -15.34 8.26 2.76
CA TRP A 131 -14.47 8.41 3.92
C TRP A 131 -13.69 9.73 3.95
N ARG A 132 -13.66 10.47 2.83
CA ARG A 132 -13.16 11.84 2.80
C ARG A 132 -13.86 12.76 3.80
N ASN A 133 -15.13 12.48 4.15
CA ASN A 133 -15.87 13.11 5.25
C ASN A 133 -15.66 14.64 5.38
N GLY A 134 -15.92 15.37 4.28
CA GLY A 134 -15.81 16.83 4.23
C GLY A 134 -14.40 17.39 3.95
N LYS A 135 -13.34 16.58 3.92
CA LYS A 135 -12.02 17.02 3.45
C LYS A 135 -12.04 17.35 1.95
N ASP A 136 -11.06 18.13 1.47
CA ASP A 136 -11.07 18.63 0.09
C ASP A 136 -10.75 17.53 -0.94
N PHE A 137 -9.79 16.65 -0.62
CA PHE A 137 -9.28 15.63 -1.53
C PHE A 137 -9.22 14.22 -0.95
N ALA A 138 -9.23 13.24 -1.83
CA ALA A 138 -9.02 11.83 -1.50
C ALA A 138 -7.95 11.25 -2.44
N CYS A 139 -7.02 10.47 -1.88
CA CYS A 139 -5.89 9.90 -2.62
C CYS A 139 -5.73 8.41 -2.32
N LEU A 140 -5.70 7.56 -3.34
CA LEU A 140 -5.37 6.15 -3.18
C LEU A 140 -3.94 5.92 -3.67
N VAL A 141 -3.09 5.38 -2.81
CA VAL A 141 -1.69 5.08 -3.13
C VAL A 141 -1.49 3.57 -3.17
N SER A 142 -0.98 3.06 -4.29
CA SER A 142 -0.77 1.63 -4.54
C SER A 142 0.46 1.44 -5.43
N PRO A 143 1.12 0.26 -5.46
CA PRO A 143 2.22 0.03 -6.39
C PRO A 143 1.74 0.22 -7.83
N LEU A 144 2.54 0.90 -8.66
CA LEU A 144 2.08 1.30 -10.00
C LEU A 144 1.78 0.07 -10.86
N TYR A 145 2.62 -0.96 -10.75
CA TYR A 145 2.48 -2.23 -11.46
C TYR A 145 1.25 -3.06 -11.05
N GLN A 146 0.58 -2.73 -9.95
CA GLN A 146 -0.63 -3.41 -9.49
C GLN A 146 -1.91 -2.79 -10.06
N TYR A 147 -1.84 -1.58 -10.61
CA TYR A 147 -3.00 -1.00 -11.27
C TYR A 147 -3.32 -1.68 -12.61
N PRO A 148 -4.60 -1.74 -13.02
CA PRO A 148 -5.00 -2.30 -14.31
C PRO A 148 -4.35 -1.55 -15.47
N LYS A 149 -3.64 -2.26 -16.36
CA LYS A 149 -2.84 -1.63 -17.43
C LYS A 149 -3.65 -0.98 -18.55
N SER A 150 -4.94 -1.32 -18.70
CA SER A 150 -5.78 -0.88 -19.82
C SER A 150 -7.04 -0.15 -19.35
N LYS A 151 -8.20 -0.82 -19.34
CA LYS A 151 -9.48 -0.26 -18.91
C LYS A 151 -9.90 -0.91 -17.59
N SER A 152 -10.42 -0.11 -16.67
CA SER A 152 -11.01 -0.57 -15.42
C SER A 152 -12.03 0.44 -14.90
N GLN A 153 -13.00 -0.03 -14.11
CA GLN A 153 -13.98 0.85 -13.48
C GLN A 153 -13.31 1.82 -12.50
N ILE A 154 -12.19 1.44 -11.88
CA ILE A 154 -11.50 2.28 -10.89
C ILE A 154 -11.09 3.64 -11.47
N TYR A 155 -10.70 3.70 -12.75
CA TYR A 155 -10.34 4.97 -13.41
C TYR A 155 -11.56 5.87 -13.58
N ARG A 156 -12.71 5.28 -13.95
CA ARG A 156 -13.97 6.03 -14.08
C ARG A 156 -14.46 6.51 -12.72
N GLN A 157 -14.36 5.67 -11.69
CA GLN A 157 -14.71 6.02 -10.32
C GLN A 157 -13.85 7.16 -9.80
N ALA A 158 -12.54 7.08 -10.00
CA ALA A 158 -11.57 8.10 -9.61
C ALA A 158 -11.86 9.44 -10.29
N ILE A 159 -12.04 9.44 -11.61
CA ILE A 159 -12.38 10.63 -12.40
C ILE A 159 -13.72 11.24 -11.95
N GLY A 160 -14.75 10.40 -11.81
CA GLY A 160 -16.11 10.84 -11.46
C GLY A 160 -16.21 11.46 -10.05
N ARG A 161 -15.38 11.02 -9.11
CA ARG A 161 -15.43 11.42 -7.70
C ARG A 161 -14.26 12.29 -7.24
N ASN A 162 -13.37 12.65 -8.17
CA ASN A 162 -12.12 13.34 -7.85
C ASN A 162 -11.28 12.63 -6.76
N VAL A 163 -11.21 11.31 -6.84
CA VAL A 163 -10.24 10.52 -6.07
C VAL A 163 -8.98 10.42 -6.93
N THR A 164 -7.83 10.75 -6.36
CA THR A 164 -6.55 10.65 -7.07
C THR A 164 -5.96 9.26 -6.86
N LEU A 165 -5.97 8.42 -7.90
CA LEU A 165 -5.11 7.24 -7.94
C LEU A 165 -3.65 7.70 -8.12
N PHE A 166 -2.79 7.22 -7.25
CA PHE A 166 -1.38 7.56 -7.18
C PHE A 166 -0.54 6.32 -6.81
N SER A 167 0.78 6.46 -6.79
CA SER A 167 1.66 5.32 -6.50
C SER A 167 2.84 5.63 -5.61
N TYR A 168 3.37 4.58 -4.97
CA TYR A 168 4.57 4.69 -4.15
C TYR A 168 5.80 5.13 -4.96
N ILE A 169 5.93 4.72 -6.22
CA ILE A 169 7.03 5.18 -7.08
C ILE A 169 6.91 6.66 -7.45
N HIS A 170 5.67 7.18 -7.58
CA HIS A 170 5.47 8.62 -7.76
C HIS A 170 5.81 9.41 -6.48
N LEU A 171 5.49 8.89 -5.30
CA LEU A 171 5.93 9.50 -4.02
C LEU A 171 7.44 9.48 -3.88
N TYR A 172 8.09 8.36 -4.18
CA TYR A 172 9.54 8.26 -4.22
C TYR A 172 10.15 9.31 -5.15
N PHE A 173 9.58 9.50 -6.34
CA PHE A 173 10.04 10.54 -7.27
C PHE A 173 9.96 11.93 -6.66
N ILE A 174 8.85 12.27 -5.99
CA ILE A 174 8.70 13.57 -5.30
C ILE A 174 9.77 13.73 -4.21
N LEU A 175 9.92 12.74 -3.34
CA LEU A 175 10.85 12.77 -2.22
C LEU A 175 12.32 12.81 -2.67
N SER A 176 12.60 12.39 -3.89
CA SER A 176 13.93 12.48 -4.51
C SER A 176 14.27 13.87 -5.04
N GLN A 177 13.34 14.84 -4.99
CA GLN A 177 13.58 16.21 -5.43
C GLN A 177 14.01 17.11 -4.27
N ASN A 178 14.89 18.06 -4.59
CA ASN A 178 15.24 19.13 -3.67
C ASN A 178 14.00 20.00 -3.39
N LYS A 179 13.81 20.40 -2.14
CA LYS A 179 12.71 21.29 -1.71
C LYS A 179 11.32 20.74 -2.06
N SER A 180 11.15 19.42 -2.04
CA SER A 180 9.86 18.75 -2.27
C SER A 180 8.76 19.25 -1.34
N ASN A 181 9.10 19.71 -0.13
CA ASN A 181 8.18 20.33 0.83
C ASN A 181 7.73 21.77 0.51
N GLN A 182 8.26 22.40 -0.54
CA GLN A 182 7.94 23.78 -0.93
C GLN A 182 7.05 23.86 -2.18
N CYS A 183 6.75 22.72 -2.80
CA CYS A 183 5.93 22.66 -4.02
C CYS A 183 4.42 22.68 -3.69
N ASN A 184 3.62 23.27 -4.58
CA ASN A 184 2.16 23.20 -4.48
C ASN A 184 1.62 21.93 -5.16
N TYR A 185 1.22 20.94 -4.38
CA TYR A 185 0.65 19.68 -4.86
C TYR A 185 -0.86 19.71 -5.12
N LYS A 186 -1.58 20.81 -4.80
CA LYS A 186 -3.02 20.93 -5.08
C LYS A 186 -3.42 20.57 -6.53
N PRO A 187 -2.63 20.92 -7.57
CA PRO A 187 -2.94 20.51 -8.94
C PRO A 187 -2.94 18.99 -9.18
N LEU A 188 -2.15 18.23 -8.40
CA LEU A 188 -2.09 16.76 -8.46
C LEU A 188 -3.41 16.15 -7.99
N TRP A 189 -3.96 16.66 -6.88
CA TRP A 189 -5.22 16.21 -6.30
C TRP A 189 -6.47 16.57 -7.12
N LEU A 190 -6.28 17.35 -8.18
CA LEU A 190 -7.30 17.79 -9.13
C LEU A 190 -7.18 17.11 -10.51
N VAL A 191 -6.21 16.21 -10.70
CA VAL A 191 -5.98 15.55 -12.00
C VAL A 191 -7.24 14.81 -12.45
N SER A 192 -7.89 14.07 -11.55
CA SER A 192 -9.13 13.33 -11.84
C SER A 192 -10.23 14.23 -12.40
N LYS A 193 -10.44 15.44 -11.85
CA LYS A 193 -11.38 16.44 -12.38
C LYS A 193 -11.02 16.93 -13.80
N LYS A 194 -9.72 17.05 -14.12
CA LYS A 194 -9.26 17.53 -15.44
C LYS A 194 -9.37 16.47 -16.53
N LEU A 195 -9.47 15.20 -16.14
CA LEU A 195 -9.54 14.05 -17.05
C LEU A 195 -10.99 13.62 -17.36
N LYS A 196 -11.99 14.51 -17.17
CA LYS A 196 -13.39 14.21 -17.49
C LYS A 196 -13.51 13.64 -18.92
N GLY A 197 -14.11 12.45 -19.02
CA GLY A 197 -14.29 11.73 -20.29
C GLY A 197 -13.22 10.66 -20.58
N ALA A 198 -12.09 10.66 -19.89
CA ALA A 198 -11.10 9.59 -20.02
C ALA A 198 -11.60 8.27 -19.40
N LYS A 199 -11.27 7.13 -20.04
CA LYS A 199 -11.80 5.81 -19.64
C LYS A 199 -10.73 4.75 -19.37
N GLY A 200 -9.44 5.10 -19.45
CA GLY A 200 -8.35 4.11 -19.42
C GLY A 200 -7.08 4.61 -18.74
N ALA A 201 -6.25 3.64 -18.34
CA ALA A 201 -5.02 3.81 -17.60
C ALA A 201 -4.02 4.74 -18.28
N VAL A 202 -3.82 4.59 -19.60
CA VAL A 202 -2.83 5.36 -20.37
C VAL A 202 -3.07 6.86 -20.25
N THR A 203 -4.31 7.31 -20.50
CA THR A 203 -4.67 8.74 -20.39
C THR A 203 -4.58 9.20 -18.93
N TYR A 204 -4.98 8.36 -17.99
CA TYR A 204 -4.95 8.67 -16.57
C TYR A 204 -3.52 8.92 -16.05
N TRP A 205 -2.63 7.95 -16.26
CA TRP A 205 -1.25 8.05 -15.80
C TRP A 205 -0.47 9.14 -16.55
N LYS A 206 -0.74 9.34 -17.84
CA LYS A 206 -0.17 10.50 -18.58
C LYS A 206 -0.61 11.84 -17.96
N GLY A 207 -1.83 11.93 -17.43
CA GLY A 207 -2.33 13.10 -16.71
C GLY A 207 -1.60 13.33 -15.38
N ILE A 208 -1.43 12.26 -14.59
CA ILE A 208 -0.67 12.27 -13.34
C ILE A 208 0.78 12.70 -13.60
N ASP A 209 1.47 12.00 -14.51
CA ASP A 209 2.88 12.22 -14.81
C ASP A 209 3.15 13.64 -15.30
N LYS A 210 2.35 14.13 -16.26
CA LYS A 210 2.49 15.52 -16.76
C LYS A 210 2.28 16.55 -15.67
N THR A 211 1.29 16.34 -14.80
CA THR A 211 0.99 17.26 -13.72
C THR A 211 2.12 17.27 -12.69
N LEU A 212 2.61 16.08 -12.33
CA LEU A 212 3.71 15.90 -11.39
C LEU A 212 5.01 16.55 -11.91
N CYS A 213 5.39 16.25 -13.15
CA CYS A 213 6.54 16.85 -13.81
C CYS A 213 6.44 18.38 -13.87
N LYS A 214 5.23 18.92 -14.13
CA LYS A 214 5.02 20.38 -14.10
C LYS A 214 5.20 20.97 -12.71
N ILE A 215 4.70 20.33 -11.66
CA ILE A 215 4.85 20.79 -10.26
C ILE A 215 6.32 20.82 -9.86
N LEU A 216 7.08 19.79 -10.23
CA LEU A 216 8.47 19.61 -9.83
C LEU A 216 9.48 20.28 -10.79
N ASN A 217 9.01 20.88 -11.88
CA ASN A 217 9.85 21.37 -12.98
C ASN A 217 10.84 20.30 -13.49
N LYS A 218 10.30 19.12 -13.81
CA LYS A 218 11.05 17.94 -14.26
C LYS A 218 10.55 17.45 -15.61
N SER A 219 11.40 16.73 -16.33
CA SER A 219 11.03 16.09 -17.59
C SER A 219 10.29 14.77 -17.35
N LEU A 220 9.45 14.37 -18.31
CA LEU A 220 8.83 13.04 -18.32
C LEU A 220 9.88 11.93 -18.41
N LYS A 221 11.03 12.19 -19.04
CA LYS A 221 12.12 11.22 -19.18
C LYS A 221 12.76 10.89 -17.82
N GLU A 222 12.93 11.88 -16.96
CA GLU A 222 13.42 11.67 -15.58
C GLU A 222 12.45 10.80 -14.78
N LEU A 223 11.14 11.08 -14.85
CA LEU A 223 10.13 10.26 -14.16
C LEU A 223 10.09 8.82 -14.72
N GLU A 224 10.20 8.65 -16.03
CA GLU A 224 10.22 7.33 -16.67
C GLU A 224 11.44 6.51 -16.26
N ALA A 225 12.61 7.14 -16.09
CA ALA A 225 13.80 6.48 -15.56
C ALA A 225 13.57 5.95 -14.13
N ILE A 226 12.89 6.73 -13.28
CA ILE A 226 12.55 6.31 -11.92
C ILE A 226 11.50 5.19 -11.91
N LYS A 227 10.51 5.21 -12.79
CA LYS A 227 9.55 4.10 -12.90
C LYS A 227 10.20 2.77 -13.28
N LYS A 228 11.27 2.79 -14.07
CA LYS A 228 12.04 1.58 -14.40
C LYS A 228 12.74 0.97 -13.18
N LEU A 229 13.16 1.80 -12.22
CA LEU A 229 13.76 1.34 -10.97
C LEU A 229 12.79 0.50 -10.13
N GLU A 230 11.49 0.82 -10.12
CA GLU A 230 10.46 -0.01 -9.47
C GLU A 230 10.42 -1.44 -10.07
N LEU A 231 10.55 -1.56 -11.40
CA LEU A 231 10.52 -2.86 -12.08
C LEU A 231 11.75 -3.72 -11.79
N ASP A 232 12.92 -3.11 -11.62
CA ASP A 232 14.14 -3.85 -11.32
C ASP A 232 14.14 -4.36 -9.87
N LEU A 233 13.70 -3.53 -8.92
CA LEU A 233 13.53 -3.95 -7.52
C LEU A 233 12.44 -5.02 -7.36
N LEU A 234 11.42 -4.98 -8.21
CA LEU A 234 10.38 -6.01 -8.25
C LEU A 234 10.93 -7.39 -8.59
N LYS A 235 11.94 -7.49 -9.46
CA LYS A 235 12.57 -8.77 -9.84
C LYS A 235 13.29 -9.40 -8.65
N GLU A 236 14.00 -8.60 -7.87
CA GLU A 236 14.67 -9.11 -6.66
C GLU A 236 13.65 -9.56 -5.61
N SER A 237 12.60 -8.76 -5.38
CA SER A 237 11.49 -9.16 -4.50
C SER A 237 10.83 -10.46 -4.99
N ALA A 238 10.62 -10.61 -6.30
CA ALA A 238 10.03 -11.82 -6.88
C ALA A 238 10.88 -13.08 -6.65
N LYS A 239 12.21 -12.98 -6.78
CA LYS A 239 13.12 -14.10 -6.47
C LYS A 239 12.99 -14.55 -5.02
N GLU A 240 12.92 -13.59 -4.09
CA GLU A 240 12.76 -13.86 -2.66
C GLU A 240 11.44 -14.56 -2.35
N GLU A 241 10.33 -14.07 -2.94
CA GLU A 241 9.02 -14.69 -2.74
C GLU A 241 8.93 -16.09 -3.35
N VAL A 242 9.51 -16.30 -4.54
CA VAL A 242 9.57 -17.63 -5.17
C VAL A 242 10.37 -18.60 -4.32
N ALA A 243 11.55 -18.20 -3.85
CA ALA A 243 12.39 -19.05 -2.99
C ALA A 243 11.68 -19.44 -1.69
N TYR A 244 10.90 -18.53 -1.10
CA TYR A 244 10.08 -18.85 0.08
C TYR A 244 9.00 -19.89 -0.24
N ILE A 245 8.30 -19.74 -1.37
CA ILE A 245 7.26 -20.68 -1.80
C ILE A 245 7.85 -22.06 -2.10
N GLU A 246 8.98 -22.12 -2.81
CA GLU A 246 9.69 -23.38 -3.11
C GLU A 246 10.13 -24.09 -1.84
N GLY A 247 10.71 -23.37 -0.87
CA GLY A 247 11.05 -23.94 0.44
C GLY A 247 9.83 -24.45 1.21
N LYS A 248 8.69 -23.76 1.10
CA LYS A 248 7.42 -24.21 1.69
C LYS A 248 6.88 -25.48 1.02
N ILE A 249 7.06 -25.62 -0.29
CA ILE A 249 6.70 -26.85 -1.02
C ILE A 249 7.55 -28.02 -0.52
N GLU A 250 8.87 -27.85 -0.40
CA GLU A 250 9.75 -28.91 0.11
C GLU A 250 9.43 -29.29 1.57
N THR A 251 9.10 -28.30 2.41
CA THR A 251 8.65 -28.54 3.79
C THR A 251 7.37 -29.37 3.83
N ILE A 252 6.44 -29.16 2.89
CA ILE A 252 5.19 -29.93 2.82
C ILE A 252 5.46 -31.35 2.33
N LYS A 253 6.35 -31.54 1.35
CA LYS A 253 6.72 -32.86 0.82
C LYS A 253 7.39 -33.75 1.87
N SER A 254 8.06 -33.17 2.87
CA SER A 254 8.73 -33.91 3.94
C SER A 254 7.83 -34.30 5.12
N LEU A 255 6.55 -33.89 5.12
CA LEU A 255 5.63 -34.22 6.22
C LEU A 255 5.27 -35.71 6.21
N SER A 256 5.07 -36.27 7.41
CA SER A 256 4.41 -37.56 7.54
C SER A 256 2.95 -37.48 7.08
N HIS A 257 2.35 -38.64 6.80
CA HIS A 257 0.93 -38.72 6.43
C HIS A 257 0.01 -38.04 7.47
N THR A 258 0.27 -38.27 8.76
CA THR A 258 -0.52 -37.69 9.86
C THR A 258 -0.39 -36.16 9.90
N GLU A 259 0.84 -35.64 9.87
CA GLU A 259 1.08 -34.19 9.90
C GLU A 259 0.47 -33.49 8.67
N ALA A 260 0.52 -34.12 7.50
CA ALA A 260 -0.07 -33.60 6.28
C ALA A 260 -1.60 -33.49 6.40
N ILE A 261 -2.27 -34.52 6.95
CA ILE A 261 -3.72 -34.50 7.19
C ILE A 261 -4.10 -33.40 8.17
N GLU A 262 -3.43 -33.31 9.32
CA GLU A 262 -3.72 -32.30 10.34
C GLU A 262 -3.56 -30.88 9.78
N ARG A 263 -2.48 -30.66 9.01
CA ARG A 263 -2.22 -29.37 8.37
C ARG A 263 -3.27 -29.03 7.30
N LEU A 264 -3.77 -30.02 6.57
CA LEU A 264 -4.84 -29.83 5.58
C LEU A 264 -6.16 -29.44 6.25
N ILE A 265 -6.55 -30.13 7.33
CA ILE A 265 -7.75 -29.80 8.13
C ILE A 265 -7.69 -28.34 8.61
N LYS A 266 -6.54 -27.93 9.14
CA LYS A 266 -6.30 -26.56 9.62
C LYS A 266 -6.31 -25.54 8.48
N ALA A 267 -5.69 -25.85 7.33
CA ALA A 267 -5.64 -24.97 6.17
C ALA A 267 -7.03 -24.72 5.58
N GLU A 268 -7.86 -25.75 5.52
CA GLU A 268 -9.26 -25.69 5.09
C GLU A 268 -10.20 -25.02 6.13
N LYS A 269 -9.67 -24.69 7.31
CA LYS A 269 -10.39 -24.07 8.44
C LYS A 269 -11.65 -24.86 8.83
N LEU A 270 -11.63 -26.19 8.73
CA LEU A 270 -12.83 -27.03 8.90
C LEU A 270 -13.44 -26.89 10.30
N ASP A 271 -12.62 -26.91 11.35
CA ASP A 271 -13.09 -26.74 12.73
C ASP A 271 -13.74 -25.37 12.96
N GLN A 272 -13.20 -24.32 12.35
CA GLN A 272 -13.75 -22.97 12.45
C GLN A 272 -15.11 -22.88 11.76
N LYS A 273 -15.26 -23.52 10.58
CA LYS A 273 -16.52 -23.59 9.86
C LYS A 273 -17.60 -24.31 10.69
N ILE A 274 -17.26 -25.46 11.28
CA ILE A 274 -18.16 -26.21 12.17
C ILE A 274 -18.58 -25.33 13.36
N ASN A 275 -17.60 -24.75 14.08
CA ASN A 275 -17.88 -23.92 15.25
C ASN A 275 -18.78 -22.71 14.93
N GLN A 276 -18.57 -22.07 13.78
CA GLN A 276 -19.41 -20.93 13.38
C GLN A 276 -20.84 -21.35 13.09
N ILE A 277 -21.06 -22.49 12.43
CA ILE A 277 -22.40 -23.03 12.15
C ILE A 277 -23.09 -23.42 13.46
N THR A 278 -22.40 -24.15 14.34
CA THR A 278 -22.95 -24.60 15.62
C THR A 278 -23.34 -23.43 16.53
N ARG A 279 -22.63 -22.30 16.49
CA ARG A 279 -23.00 -21.09 17.26
C ARG A 279 -24.32 -20.45 16.80
N MET A 280 -24.75 -20.73 15.57
CA MET A 280 -25.95 -20.16 14.97
C MET A 280 -27.16 -21.11 15.02
N ALA A 281 -26.93 -22.38 15.42
CA ALA A 281 -27.95 -23.40 15.62
C ALA A 281 -28.39 -23.43 17.09
#